data_AF-A0A9P1NMQ9-F1
#
_entry.id   AF-A0A9P1NMQ9-F1
#
_cell.length_a   1.000
_cell.length_b   1.000
_cell.length_c   1.000
_cell.angle_alpha   90.00
_cell.angle_beta   90.00
_cell.angle_gamma   90.00
#
_symmetry.space_group_name_H-M   'P 1'
#
loop_
_entity.id
_entity.type
_entity.pdbx_description
1 polymer ?
#
loop_
_entity_poly.entity_id
_entity_poly.type
_entity_poly.pdbx_seq_one_letter_code
_entity_poly.pdbx_strand_id
1 'polypeptide(L)' 'MKELLRTTDPVRLSWLLALLTDAGIEGIVLDTHTSILEGSIGAIPRRLMVAEEDHAAACRLLRDAGEELGA' A
#
# COMPACT_ATOMS: atom_id res chain seq x y z
N MET A 1 -9.57 10.10 0.39
CA MET A 1 -8.49 9.07 0.34
C MET A 1 -9.10 7.72 0.00
N LYS A 2 -8.45 6.89 -0.83
CA LYS A 2 -8.94 5.55 -1.21
C LYS A 2 -7.89 4.46 -0.97
N GLU A 3 -8.36 3.30 -0.54
CA GLU A 3 -7.55 2.09 -0.38
C GLU A 3 -7.23 1.48 -1.75
N LEU A 4 -5.97 1.08 -1.94
CA LEU A 4 -5.54 0.28 -3.09
C LEU A 4 -5.49 -1.21 -2.76
N LEU A 5 -4.98 -1.53 -1.58
CA LEU A 5 -4.89 -2.89 -1.05
C LEU A 5 -4.55 -2.89 0.43
N ARG A 6 -4.66 -4.07 1.02
CA ARG A 6 -4.17 -4.37 2.36
C ARG A 6 -3.25 -5.59 2.32
N THR A 7 -2.14 -5.54 3.03
CA THR A 7 -1.16 -6.63 3.08
C THR A 7 -0.49 -6.71 4.46
N THR A 8 -0.23 -7.92 4.93
CA THR A 8 0.63 -8.17 6.10
C THR A 8 2.10 -8.25 5.72
N ASP A 9 2.42 -8.44 4.43
CA ASP A 9 3.77 -8.55 3.91
C ASP A 9 4.44 -7.16 3.80
N PRO A 10 5.49 -6.89 4.60
CA PRO A 10 6.14 -5.58 4.60
C PRO A 10 7.00 -5.34 3.36
N VAL A 11 7.52 -6.39 2.72
CA VAL A 11 8.37 -6.27 1.52
C VAL A 11 7.55 -5.80 0.34
N ARG A 12 6.40 -6.44 0.12
CA ARG A 12 5.40 -6.04 -0.88
C ARG A 12 4.96 -4.61 -0.67
N LEU A 13 4.67 -4.22 0.57
CA LEU A 13 4.25 -2.86 0.90
C LEU A 13 5.33 -1.81 0.57
N SER A 14 6.59 -2.07 0.93
CA SER A 14 7.71 -1.18 0.60
C SER A 14 7.93 -1.06 -0.91
N TRP A 15 7.79 -2.17 -1.64
CA TRP A 15 7.93 -2.17 -3.10
C TRP A 15 6.80 -1.37 -3.78
N LEU A 16 5.56 -1.55 -3.35
CA LEU A 16 4.41 -0.78 -3.86
C LEU A 16 4.54 0.72 -3.61
N LEU A 17 5.03 1.12 -2.42
CA LEU A 17 5.30 2.52 -2.11
C LEU A 17 6.37 3.10 -3.04
N ALA A 18 7.46 2.36 -3.28
CA ALA A 18 8.52 2.80 -4.18
C ALA A 18 8.00 2.96 -5.61
N LEU A 19 7.17 2.03 -6.09
CA LEU A 19 6.55 2.10 -7.41
C LEU A 19 5.61 3.30 -7.56
N LEU A 20 4.77 3.57 -6.55
CA LEU A 20 3.91 4.76 -6.55
C LEU A 20 4.74 6.06 -6.55
N THR A 21 5.79 6.10 -5.73
CA THR A 21 6.68 7.27 -5.63
C THR A 21 7.41 7.54 -6.94
N ASP A 22 7.89 6.50 -7.63
CA ASP A 22 8.53 6.61 -8.96
C ASP A 22 7.57 7.21 -10.01
N ALA A 23 6.29 6.84 -9.95
CA ALA A 23 5.25 7.42 -10.79
C ALA A 23 4.76 8.81 -10.34
N GLY A 24 5.34 9.38 -9.28
CA GLY A 24 4.94 10.68 -8.72
C GLY A 24 3.62 10.65 -7.94
N ILE A 25 3.17 9.47 -7.50
CA ILE A 25 1.94 9.28 -6.72
C ILE A 25 2.28 9.13 -5.24
N GLU A 26 1.67 9.94 -4.39
CA GLU A 26 1.86 9.84 -2.94
C GLU A 26 1.06 8.67 -2.35
N GLY A 27 1.78 7.67 -1.82
CA GLY A 27 1.22 6.52 -1.12
C GLY A 27 1.30 6.66 0.40
N ILE A 28 0.19 6.42 1.09
CA ILE A 28 0.09 6.48 2.54
C ILE A 28 -0.20 5.09 3.10
N VAL A 29 0.61 4.65 4.05
CA VAL A 29 0.37 3.42 4.81
C VAL A 29 -0.35 3.73 6.11
N LEU A 30 -1.52 3.12 6.29
CA LEU A 30 -2.22 3.09 7.56
C LEU A 30 -1.98 1.77 8.29
N ASP A 31 -2.21 1.79 9.60
CA ASP A 31 -2.02 0.64 10.51
C ASP A 31 -0.54 0.32 10.86
N THR A 32 0.34 1.32 10.77
CA THR A 32 1.77 1.18 11.13
C THR A 32 2.01 1.16 12.64
N HIS A 33 1.12 1.75 13.45
CA HIS A 33 1.38 2.00 14.88
C HIS A 33 1.13 0.81 15.83
N THR A 34 0.46 -0.26 15.41
CA THR A 34 0.12 -1.36 16.35
C THR A 34 1.21 -2.42 16.51
N SER A 35 2.25 -2.47 15.66
CA SER A 35 3.23 -3.58 15.69
C SER A 35 4.49 -3.35 16.53
N ILE A 36 4.74 -2.16 17.07
CA ILE A 36 6.04 -1.85 17.72
C ILE A 36 6.08 -2.31 19.19
N LEU A 37 4.94 -2.43 19.89
CA LEU A 37 4.93 -2.74 21.33
C LEU A 37 4.92 -4.23 21.71
N GLU A 38 4.60 -5.17 20.80
CA GLU A 38 4.29 -6.57 21.19
C GLU A 38 5.04 -7.68 20.44
N GLY A 39 6.07 -7.39 19.63
CA GLY A 39 6.90 -8.43 19.00
C GLY A 39 6.18 -9.32 17.97
N SER A 40 4.89 -9.05 17.67
CA SER A 40 4.15 -9.69 16.57
C SER A 40 4.34 -8.91 15.27
N ILE A 41 5.53 -9.04 14.70
CA ILE A 41 5.87 -8.58 13.36
C ILE A 41 5.09 -9.45 12.35
N GLY A 42 3.85 -9.12 12.03
CA GLY A 42 3.18 -9.70 10.85
C GLY A 42 1.70 -10.09 10.97
N ALA A 43 1.05 -9.93 12.13
CA ALA A 43 -0.34 -10.35 12.28
C ALA A 43 -1.37 -9.32 11.78
N ILE A 44 -0.99 -8.05 11.64
CA ILE A 44 -1.94 -6.97 11.36
C ILE A 44 -1.77 -6.47 9.91
N PRO A 45 -2.83 -6.54 9.09
CA PRO A 45 -2.77 -6.09 7.71
C PRO A 45 -2.68 -4.58 7.65
N ARG A 46 -1.68 -4.08 6.92
CA ARG A 46 -1.44 -2.65 6.69
C ARG A 46 -2.14 -2.24 5.41
N ARG A 47 -2.74 -1.06 5.40
CA ARG A 47 -3.54 -0.56 4.28
C ARG A 47 -2.73 0.46 3.51
N LEU A 48 -2.55 0.24 2.20
CA LEU A 48 -1.96 1.20 1.30
C LEU A 48 -3.06 2.05 0.68
N MET A 49 -2.98 3.36 0.88
CA MET A 49 -3.98 4.31 0.43
C MET A 49 -3.35 5.42 -0.41
N VAL A 50 -4.15 6.02 -1.29
CA VAL A 50 -3.75 7.18 -2.12
C VAL A 50 -4.85 8.23 -2.11
N ALA A 51 -4.54 9.43 -2.62
CA ALA A 51 -5.56 10.45 -2.86
C ALA A 51 -6.62 9.93 -3.85
N GLU A 52 -7.85 10.46 -3.76
CA GLU A 52 -8.94 9.95 -4.61
C GLU A 52 -8.75 10.30 -6.08
N GLU A 53 -8.08 11.42 -6.34
CA GLU A 53 -7.66 11.87 -7.66
C GLU A 53 -6.64 10.90 -8.30
N ASP A 54 -5.70 10.40 -7.50
CA ASP A 54 -4.64 9.49 -7.96
C ASP A 54 -5.07 8.01 -8.00
N HIS A 55 -6.18 7.66 -7.35
CA HIS A 55 -6.63 6.28 -7.21
C HIS A 55 -6.73 5.54 -8.55
N ALA A 56 -7.26 6.19 -9.59
CA ALA A 56 -7.38 5.58 -10.91
C ALA A 56 -6.02 5.34 -11.58
N ALA A 57 -5.09 6.30 -11.45
CA ALA A 57 -3.74 6.20 -11.98
C ALA A 57 -2.93 5.12 -11.23
N ALA A 58 -2.98 5.13 -9.90
CA ALA A 58 -2.37 4.14 -9.04
C ALA A 58 -2.89 2.72 -9.33
N CYS A 59 -4.20 2.53 -9.47
CA CYS A 59 -4.77 1.23 -9.85
C CYS A 59 -4.24 0.74 -11.20
N ARG A 60 -4.10 1.63 -12.18
CA ARG A 60 -3.58 1.27 -13.50
C ARG A 60 -2.11 0.89 -13.42
N LEU A 61 -1.30 1.66 -12.70
CA LEU A 61 0.13 1.39 -12.48
C LEU A 61 0.35 0.03 -11.82
N LEU A 62 -0.38 -0.26 -10.74
CA LEU A 62 -0.24 -1.52 -10.02
C LEU A 62 -0.66 -2.72 -10.89
N ARG A 63 -1.73 -2.59 -11.69
CA ARG A 63 -2.14 -3.64 -12.64
C ARG A 63 -1.10 -3.87 -13.74
N ASP A 64 -0.49 -2.81 -14.26
CA ASP A 64 0.58 -2.91 -15.27
C ASP A 64 1.81 -3.63 -14.72
N ALA A 65 2.12 -3.41 -13.43
CA ALA A 65 3.16 -4.12 -12.71
C ALA A 65 2.79 -5.57 -12.31
N GLY A 66 1.59 -6.05 -12.67
CA GLY A 66 1.12 -7.41 -12.39
C GLY A 66 0.54 -7.62 -11.00
N GLU A 67 0.22 -6.56 -10.25
CA GLU A 67 -0.31 -6.67 -8.89
C GLU A 67 -1.83 -6.81 -8.86
N GLU A 68 -2.29 -7.68 -7.96
CA GLU A 68 -3.69 -7.83 -7.61
C GLU A 68 -4.10 -6.78 -6.57
N LEU A 69 -4.99 -5.87 -6.98
CA LEU A 69 -5.64 -4.90 -6.09
C LEU A 69 -6.69 -5.63 -5.24
N GLY A 70 -6.55 -5.54 -3.92
CA GLY A 70 -7.56 -6.03 -2.99
C GLY A 70 -8.69 -5.01 -2.90
N ALA A 71 -9.80 -5.25 -3.58
CA ALA A 71 -11.04 -4.48 -3.42
C ALA A 71 -11.76 -4.84 -2.11
#